data_AF-A0A2E8PA75-F1
#
_entry.id   AF-A0A2E8PA75-F1
#
_cell.length_a   1.000
_cell.length_b   1.000
_cell.length_c   1.000
_cell.angle_alpha   90.00
_cell.angle_beta   90.00
_cell.angle_gamma   90.00
#
_symmetry.space_group_name_H-M   'P 1'
#
loop_
_entity.id
_entity.type
_entity.pdbx_description
1 polymer ?
#
loop_
_entity_poly.entity_id
_entity_poly.type
_entity_poly.pdbx_seq_one_letter_code
_entity_poly.pdbx_strand_id
1 'polypeptide(L)'
;MIIFDDVTFTYADATHPTLEKVNLEIVEGELALVLGETGSGKSTFLRLMNGLVPHFTGGNLRGSVIMNGRDTATHPPRELADLIGMVPQDPLASFVSDTVEEELAYTMECLGVDGAAMRKRVEETLDLLGIADLRRRPVTTLSGGERQRVAIGAVMTAHPNILILDEPTSALDPGAAEEVLATLQRLVHDLGVTVVIAEHRLERVIEYADQIIALERREPQTSAHILQGTPAGIMRDSTLAPPLVRLGRLVNWNPLPLSIRDARRSATGLRSLLSGRSPHIRPVPDEPEVAARIEAGVVVYGPAIALRNVDFELYSGTITALMGRNGAGKSTLLNSIVGLVQLSGGVVHVDGVDPSATSASKLMRHVGLVPQEPADLLEAVTVADECRTADSDSGSEPGTCRAVLALLAPEITDETHPRDLSEGQRLLLALSIVLAARPRVVLLDEPTRGLDYPTKARLSAILRDLADSGHAVALATHDVELVAETADRVAMLADGELVAQGPTSDVITSSPLFSPQVTKVVAPEPFLTVEDVDRALQTEPETA
;
A
#
# COMPACT_ATOMS: atom_id res chain seq x y z
N MET A 1 -9.04 -4.37 -27.46
CA MET A 1 -7.67 -4.87 -27.74
C MET A 1 -6.65 -3.74 -27.57
N ILE A 2 -5.57 -4.01 -26.84
CA ILE A 2 -4.43 -3.10 -26.61
C ILE A 2 -3.20 -3.73 -27.23
N ILE A 3 -2.45 -3.00 -28.06
CA ILE A 3 -1.24 -3.51 -28.72
C ILE A 3 -0.06 -2.56 -28.45
N PHE A 4 1.07 -3.13 -28.06
CA PHE A 4 2.37 -2.47 -28.11
C PHE A 4 3.19 -3.14 -29.22
N ASP A 5 3.67 -2.37 -30.19
CA ASP A 5 4.49 -2.83 -31.31
C ASP A 5 5.85 -2.11 -31.31
N ASP A 6 6.91 -2.85 -30.98
CA ASP A 6 8.30 -2.41 -30.82
C ASP A 6 8.47 -1.11 -30.00
N VAL A 7 7.71 -1.00 -28.90
CA VAL A 7 7.63 0.24 -28.12
C VAL A 7 8.89 0.45 -27.30
N THR A 8 9.57 1.57 -27.54
CA THR A 8 10.70 2.03 -26.75
C THR A 8 10.45 3.47 -26.35
N PHE A 9 10.53 3.76 -25.04
CA PHE A 9 10.29 5.10 -24.52
C PHE A 9 11.44 5.58 -23.63
N THR A 10 11.88 6.81 -23.86
CA THR A 10 12.94 7.48 -23.11
C THR A 10 12.50 8.88 -22.70
N TYR A 11 12.51 9.20 -21.41
CA TYR A 11 12.32 10.58 -20.93
C TYR A 11 13.47 11.49 -21.38
N ALA A 12 13.21 12.80 -21.50
CA ALA A 12 14.17 13.75 -22.06
C ALA A 12 15.51 13.78 -21.31
N ASP A 13 15.47 13.69 -19.97
CA ASP A 13 16.65 13.75 -19.10
C ASP A 13 17.22 12.35 -18.76
N ALA A 14 16.64 11.28 -19.31
CA ALA A 14 17.07 9.91 -19.04
C ALA A 14 18.18 9.48 -20.00
N THR A 15 19.25 8.89 -19.45
CA THR A 15 20.35 8.32 -20.25
C THR A 15 20.00 6.98 -20.90
N HIS A 16 18.99 6.29 -20.37
CA HIS A 16 18.52 4.99 -20.84
C HIS A 16 17.01 4.98 -21.05
N PRO A 17 16.48 4.16 -21.98
CA PRO A 17 15.03 3.97 -22.11
C PRO A 17 14.43 3.45 -20.81
N THR A 18 13.27 3.99 -20.43
CA THR A 18 12.49 3.45 -19.31
C THR A 18 11.90 2.10 -19.69
N LEU A 19 11.41 1.99 -20.92
CA LEU A 19 10.89 0.77 -21.54
C LEU A 19 11.62 0.56 -22.86
N GLU A 20 12.03 -0.68 -23.15
CA GLU A 20 12.78 -1.02 -24.36
C GLU A 20 12.14 -2.21 -25.10
N LYS A 21 11.85 -2.02 -26.39
CA LYS A 21 11.36 -3.04 -27.34
C LYS A 21 10.17 -3.86 -26.81
N VAL A 22 9.21 -3.17 -26.23
CA VAL A 22 8.00 -3.78 -25.68
C VAL A 22 7.10 -4.23 -26.82
N ASN A 23 6.78 -5.53 -26.82
CA ASN A 23 5.83 -6.15 -27.73
C ASN A 23 4.85 -6.98 -26.89
N LEU A 24 3.58 -6.57 -26.85
CA LEU A 24 2.53 -7.29 -26.13
C LEU A 24 1.13 -6.97 -26.66
N GLU A 25 0.20 -7.86 -26.36
CA GLU A 25 -1.21 -7.73 -26.71
C GLU A 25 -2.09 -8.05 -25.50
N ILE A 26 -3.04 -7.18 -25.17
CA ILE A 26 -4.08 -7.42 -24.15
C ILE A 26 -5.41 -7.56 -24.87
N VAL A 27 -6.05 -8.72 -24.69
CA VAL A 27 -7.28 -9.07 -25.38
C VAL A 27 -8.46 -8.37 -24.69
N GLU A 28 -9.54 -8.18 -25.44
CA GLU A 28 -10.76 -7.58 -24.92
C GLU A 28 -11.37 -8.43 -23.79
N GLY A 29 -11.79 -7.76 -22.71
CA GLY A 29 -12.48 -8.39 -21.58
C GLY A 29 -11.57 -9.18 -20.63
N GLU A 30 -10.25 -8.94 -20.67
CA GLU A 30 -9.29 -9.50 -19.72
C GLU A 30 -8.96 -8.52 -18.59
N LEU A 31 -8.67 -9.07 -17.40
CA LEU A 31 -8.00 -8.37 -16.31
C LEU A 31 -6.49 -8.63 -16.39
N ALA A 32 -5.74 -7.63 -16.87
CA ALA A 32 -4.29 -7.66 -16.94
C ALA A 32 -3.66 -6.99 -15.71
N LEU A 33 -2.92 -7.78 -14.94
CA LEU A 33 -2.19 -7.30 -13.77
C LEU A 33 -0.76 -6.89 -14.15
N VAL A 34 -0.43 -5.62 -13.95
CA VAL A 34 0.91 -5.06 -14.14
C VAL A 34 1.67 -5.13 -12.83
N LEU A 35 2.80 -5.84 -12.81
CA LEU A 35 3.68 -5.93 -11.64
C LEU A 35 5.10 -5.52 -11.97
N GLY A 36 5.85 -5.14 -10.95
CA GLY A 36 7.24 -4.73 -11.08
C GLY A 36 7.67 -3.94 -9.84
N GLU A 37 8.98 -3.90 -9.61
CA GLU A 37 9.55 -3.18 -8.48
C GLU A 37 9.25 -1.68 -8.54
N THR A 38 9.41 -0.99 -7.43
CA THR A 38 9.29 0.46 -7.38
C THR A 38 10.27 1.10 -8.37
N GLY A 39 9.75 2.01 -9.19
CA GLY A 39 10.54 2.65 -10.24
C GLY A 39 10.79 1.80 -11.49
N SER A 40 10.23 0.59 -11.62
CA SER A 40 10.38 -0.26 -12.82
C SER A 40 9.78 0.33 -14.10
N GLY A 41 8.92 1.35 -13.99
CA GLY A 41 8.27 2.01 -15.12
C GLY A 41 6.78 1.68 -15.27
N LYS A 42 6.13 1.08 -14.24
CA LYS A 42 4.67 0.77 -14.25
C LYS A 42 3.81 1.97 -14.64
N SER A 43 3.96 3.11 -13.94
CA SER A 43 3.18 4.31 -14.26
C SER A 43 3.52 4.87 -15.66
N THR A 44 4.77 4.73 -16.13
CA THR A 44 5.12 5.08 -17.52
C THR A 44 4.40 4.18 -18.53
N PHE A 45 4.36 2.88 -18.25
CA PHE A 45 3.64 1.89 -19.06
C PHE A 45 2.13 2.19 -19.12
N LEU A 46 1.50 2.49 -17.98
CA LEU A 46 0.08 2.88 -17.93
C LEU A 46 -0.18 4.22 -18.64
N ARG A 47 0.70 5.21 -18.49
CA ARG A 47 0.55 6.54 -19.14
C ARG A 47 0.84 6.52 -20.64
N LEU A 48 1.57 5.53 -21.15
CA LEU A 48 1.69 5.32 -22.60
C LEU A 48 0.35 4.85 -23.20
N MET A 49 -0.42 4.05 -22.47
CA MET A 49 -1.72 3.54 -22.93
C MET A 49 -2.76 4.65 -23.07
N ASN A 50 -2.78 5.66 -22.19
CA ASN A 50 -3.74 6.77 -22.31
C ASN A 50 -3.19 8.00 -23.04
N GLY A 51 -1.95 7.93 -23.54
CA GLY A 51 -1.28 9.00 -24.28
C GLY A 51 -0.78 10.17 -23.42
N LEU A 52 -0.86 10.14 -22.08
CA LEU A 52 -0.25 11.17 -21.25
C LEU A 52 1.28 11.22 -21.46
N VAL A 53 1.87 10.05 -21.70
CA VAL A 53 3.23 9.92 -22.23
C VAL A 53 3.11 9.61 -23.73
N PRO A 54 3.74 10.38 -24.64
CA PRO A 54 4.62 11.53 -24.40
C PRO A 54 3.91 12.90 -24.40
N HIS A 55 2.61 13.00 -24.69
CA HIS A 55 1.97 14.31 -24.97
C HIS A 55 2.09 15.34 -23.84
N PHE A 56 2.08 14.90 -22.57
CA PHE A 56 2.17 15.79 -21.42
C PHE A 56 3.58 15.86 -20.84
N THR A 57 4.26 14.72 -20.69
CA THR A 57 5.58 14.65 -20.05
C THR A 57 6.75 14.90 -21.00
N GLY A 58 6.53 14.89 -22.32
CA GLY A 58 7.60 14.82 -23.31
C GLY A 58 8.31 13.47 -23.34
N GLY A 59 9.45 13.41 -24.01
CA GLY A 59 10.26 12.19 -24.22
C GLY A 59 10.23 11.69 -25.67
N ASN A 60 11.03 10.66 -25.96
CA ASN A 60 11.11 10.03 -27.27
C ASN A 60 10.39 8.68 -27.24
N LEU A 61 9.30 8.57 -27.99
CA LEU A 61 8.56 7.34 -28.22
C LEU A 61 8.92 6.78 -29.61
N ARG A 62 9.38 5.52 -29.64
CA ARG A 62 9.52 4.70 -30.85
C ARG A 62 8.57 3.52 -30.77
N GLY A 63 8.19 2.97 -31.92
CA GLY A 63 7.13 1.96 -32.02
C GLY A 63 5.74 2.59 -32.01
N SER A 64 4.71 1.78 -31.77
CA SER A 64 3.32 2.26 -31.68
C SER A 64 2.56 1.61 -30.52
N VAL A 65 1.70 2.40 -29.88
CA VAL A 65 0.79 1.95 -28.82
C VAL A 65 -0.63 2.16 -29.34
N ILE A 66 -1.32 1.06 -29.63
CA ILE A 66 -2.62 1.08 -30.30
C ILE A 66 -3.71 0.66 -29.32
N MET A 67 -4.66 1.55 -29.10
CA MET A 67 -5.81 1.38 -28.22
C MET A 67 -7.05 1.24 -29.07
N ASN A 68 -7.57 0.01 -29.20
CA ASN A 68 -8.74 -0.29 -30.03
C ASN A 68 -8.70 0.36 -31.44
N GLY A 69 -7.54 0.27 -32.10
CA GLY A 69 -7.30 0.84 -33.43
C GLY A 69 -6.87 2.31 -33.46
N ARG A 70 -6.81 3.02 -32.33
CA ARG A 70 -6.31 4.40 -32.22
C ARG A 70 -4.90 4.44 -31.64
N ASP A 71 -3.95 5.00 -32.37
CA ASP A 71 -2.56 5.15 -31.91
C ASP A 71 -2.44 6.35 -30.95
N THR A 72 -1.90 6.13 -29.75
CA THR A 72 -1.75 7.16 -28.71
C THR A 72 -0.75 8.26 -29.10
N ALA A 73 0.18 8.00 -30.03
CA ALA A 73 1.08 9.02 -30.54
C ALA A 73 0.36 10.07 -31.40
N THR A 74 -0.72 9.69 -32.10
CA THR A 74 -1.47 10.57 -33.01
C THR A 74 -2.77 11.10 -32.43
N HIS A 75 -3.32 10.43 -31.41
CA HIS A 75 -4.53 10.85 -30.71
C HIS A 75 -4.15 11.41 -29.32
N PRO A 76 -4.33 12.71 -29.07
CA PRO A 76 -4.08 13.26 -27.74
C PRO A 76 -5.07 12.67 -26.71
N PRO A 77 -4.74 12.68 -25.41
CA PRO A 77 -5.56 12.04 -24.36
C PRO A 77 -7.05 12.40 -24.40
N ARG A 78 -7.39 13.67 -24.71
CA ARG A 78 -8.79 14.12 -24.84
C ARG A 78 -9.58 13.42 -25.96
N GLU A 79 -8.92 12.91 -26.99
CA GLU A 79 -9.52 12.16 -28.11
C GLU A 79 -9.58 10.65 -27.85
N LEU A 80 -9.05 10.22 -26.71
CA LEU A 80 -9.11 8.85 -26.22
C LEU A 80 -10.04 8.71 -25.00
N ALA A 81 -10.59 9.81 -24.48
CA ALA A 81 -11.40 9.82 -23.26
C ALA A 81 -12.75 9.09 -23.38
N ASP A 82 -13.26 8.88 -24.61
CA ASP A 82 -14.42 8.02 -24.87
C ASP A 82 -14.09 6.53 -24.84
N LEU A 83 -12.80 6.19 -25.00
CA LEU A 83 -12.31 4.83 -25.15
C LEU A 83 -11.63 4.32 -23.87
N ILE A 84 -10.92 5.21 -23.16
CA ILE A 84 -10.01 4.89 -22.06
C ILE A 84 -10.40 5.68 -20.81
N GLY A 85 -10.78 4.96 -19.76
CA GLY A 85 -10.87 5.51 -18.40
C GLY A 85 -9.54 5.29 -17.67
N MET A 86 -9.01 6.32 -17.00
CA MET A 86 -7.85 6.18 -16.12
C MET A 86 -8.20 6.64 -14.71
N VAL A 87 -7.96 5.77 -13.73
CA VAL A 87 -8.02 6.11 -12.31
C VAL A 87 -6.59 6.17 -11.76
N PRO A 88 -6.08 7.36 -11.39
CA PRO A 88 -4.75 7.50 -10.81
C PRO A 88 -4.70 6.99 -9.36
N GLN A 89 -3.48 6.85 -8.84
CA GLN A 89 -3.19 6.38 -7.47
C GLN A 89 -3.81 7.23 -6.36
N ASP A 90 -3.95 8.54 -6.57
CA ASP A 90 -4.73 9.42 -5.70
C ASP A 90 -6.01 9.88 -6.41
N PRO A 91 -7.15 9.21 -6.16
CA PRO A 91 -8.41 9.60 -6.76
C PRO A 91 -8.87 11.00 -6.35
N LEU A 92 -8.59 11.43 -5.11
CA LEU A 92 -9.11 12.70 -4.60
C LEU A 92 -8.45 13.87 -5.32
N ALA A 93 -7.17 13.75 -5.66
CA ALA A 93 -6.45 14.73 -6.48
C ALA A 93 -7.00 14.86 -7.91
N SER A 94 -7.81 13.90 -8.37
CA SER A 94 -8.46 13.91 -9.69
C SER A 94 -9.89 14.43 -9.68
N PHE A 95 -10.54 14.52 -8.52
CA PHE A 95 -11.91 15.04 -8.43
C PHE A 95 -11.95 16.54 -8.67
N VAL A 96 -13.00 16.98 -9.36
CA VAL A 96 -13.20 18.39 -9.73
C VAL A 96 -14.44 18.97 -9.06
N SER A 97 -15.44 18.14 -8.78
CA SER A 97 -16.76 18.55 -8.31
C SER A 97 -16.93 18.39 -6.81
N ASP A 98 -17.95 19.04 -6.24
CA ASP A 98 -18.22 18.99 -4.80
C ASP A 98 -18.96 17.72 -4.38
N THR A 99 -19.90 17.23 -5.20
CA THR A 99 -20.75 16.08 -4.88
C THR A 99 -20.49 14.88 -5.79
N VAL A 100 -20.83 13.69 -5.30
CA VAL A 100 -20.67 12.44 -6.07
C VAL A 100 -21.44 12.47 -7.39
N GLU A 101 -22.69 12.93 -7.41
CA GLU A 101 -23.48 13.00 -8.64
C GLU A 101 -22.86 13.91 -9.70
N GLU A 102 -22.37 15.09 -9.29
CA GLU A 102 -21.69 16.02 -10.19
C GLU A 102 -20.37 15.43 -10.71
N GLU A 103 -19.61 14.78 -9.84
CA GLU A 103 -18.35 14.13 -10.22
C GLU A 103 -18.58 13.00 -11.25
N LEU A 104 -19.62 12.20 -11.07
CA LEU A 104 -20.00 11.16 -12.05
C LEU A 104 -20.43 11.75 -13.40
N ALA A 105 -21.03 12.94 -13.40
CA ALA A 105 -21.47 13.61 -14.63
C ALA A 105 -20.33 14.33 -15.37
N TYR A 106 -19.29 14.76 -14.65
CA TYR A 106 -18.24 15.66 -15.15
C TYR A 106 -17.58 15.21 -16.46
N THR A 107 -17.19 13.93 -16.57
CA THR A 107 -16.58 13.39 -17.80
C THR A 107 -17.54 13.48 -18.98
N MET A 108 -18.83 13.21 -18.78
CA MET A 108 -19.83 13.29 -19.83
C MET A 108 -20.14 14.73 -20.25
N GLU A 109 -20.08 15.69 -19.32
CA GLU A 109 -20.18 17.12 -19.63
C GLU A 109 -19.04 17.57 -20.54
N CYS A 110 -17.82 17.13 -20.22
CA CYS A 110 -16.64 17.41 -21.04
C CYS A 110 -16.74 16.80 -22.46
N LEU A 111 -17.43 15.65 -22.60
CA LEU A 111 -17.71 15.00 -23.89
C LEU A 111 -18.95 15.56 -24.61
N GLY A 112 -19.69 16.49 -23.99
CA GLY A 112 -20.90 17.09 -24.56
C GLY A 112 -22.07 16.13 -24.72
N VAL A 113 -22.21 15.14 -23.82
CA VAL A 113 -23.34 14.20 -23.81
C VAL A 113 -24.65 14.94 -23.52
N ASP A 114 -25.80 14.44 -23.99
CA ASP A 114 -27.11 15.03 -23.66
C ASP A 114 -27.48 14.83 -22.18
N GLY A 115 -28.07 15.85 -21.53
CA GLY A 115 -28.37 15.82 -20.10
C GLY A 115 -29.34 14.72 -19.67
N ALA A 116 -30.28 14.29 -20.52
CA ALA A 116 -31.15 13.16 -20.19
C ALA A 116 -30.38 11.83 -20.23
N ALA A 117 -29.45 11.69 -21.18
CA ALA A 117 -28.55 10.54 -21.25
C ALA A 117 -27.57 10.52 -20.06
N MET A 118 -27.03 11.68 -19.65
CA MET A 118 -26.17 11.78 -18.47
C MET A 118 -26.88 11.27 -17.21
N ARG A 119 -28.09 11.78 -16.94
CA ARG A 119 -28.86 11.38 -15.75
C ARG A 119 -29.10 9.87 -15.71
N LYS A 120 -29.42 9.27 -16.86
CA LYS A 120 -29.60 7.83 -16.97
C LYS A 120 -28.31 7.07 -16.66
N ARG A 121 -27.20 7.47 -17.26
CA ARG A 121 -25.89 6.81 -17.06
C ARG A 121 -25.38 6.97 -15.63
N VAL A 122 -25.59 8.14 -15.00
CA VAL A 122 -25.27 8.33 -13.57
C VAL A 122 -26.05 7.33 -12.73
N GLU A 123 -27.36 7.16 -12.96
CA GLU A 123 -28.18 6.18 -12.23
C GLU A 123 -27.63 4.75 -12.40
N GLU A 124 -27.36 4.33 -13.64
CA GLU A 124 -26.83 3.01 -13.96
C GLU A 124 -25.46 2.78 -13.28
N THR A 125 -24.58 3.77 -13.28
CA THR A 125 -23.26 3.70 -12.62
C THR A 125 -23.37 3.63 -11.10
N LEU A 126 -24.29 4.40 -10.49
CA LEU A 126 -24.52 4.35 -9.04
C LEU A 126 -24.95 2.94 -8.59
N ASP A 127 -25.86 2.32 -9.34
CA ASP A 127 -26.33 0.96 -9.08
C ASP A 127 -25.24 -0.08 -9.34
N LEU A 128 -24.53 0.04 -10.47
CA LEU A 128 -23.43 -0.84 -10.83
C LEU A 128 -22.34 -0.87 -9.75
N LEU A 129 -21.99 0.27 -9.16
CA LEU A 129 -20.91 0.37 -8.19
C LEU A 129 -21.39 0.26 -6.73
N GLY A 130 -22.71 0.14 -6.51
CA GLY A 130 -23.32 0.03 -5.19
C GLY A 130 -23.03 1.26 -4.33
N ILE A 131 -23.16 2.46 -4.92
CA ILE A 131 -22.86 3.76 -4.28
C ILE A 131 -24.04 4.73 -4.36
N ALA A 132 -25.26 4.24 -4.60
CA ALA A 132 -26.46 5.06 -4.74
C ALA A 132 -26.77 5.93 -3.52
N ASP A 133 -26.43 5.45 -2.32
CA ASP A 133 -26.55 6.18 -1.05
C ASP A 133 -25.56 7.36 -0.94
N LEU A 134 -24.47 7.34 -1.71
CA LEU A 134 -23.45 8.38 -1.71
C LEU A 134 -23.77 9.55 -2.65
N ARG A 135 -24.79 9.41 -3.52
CA ARG A 135 -25.11 10.34 -4.61
C ARG A 135 -24.99 11.82 -4.28
N ARG A 136 -25.50 12.25 -3.12
CA ARG A 136 -25.51 13.66 -2.69
C ARG A 136 -24.45 14.00 -1.64
N ARG A 137 -23.59 13.06 -1.30
CA ARG A 137 -22.53 13.29 -0.31
C ARG A 137 -21.44 14.15 -0.95
N PRO A 138 -20.81 15.05 -0.17
CA PRO A 138 -19.61 15.73 -0.64
C PRO A 138 -18.46 14.73 -0.80
N VAL A 139 -17.71 14.84 -1.90
CA VAL A 139 -16.63 13.89 -2.25
C VAL A 139 -15.51 13.84 -1.20
N THR A 140 -15.29 14.95 -0.49
CA THR A 140 -14.30 15.08 0.59
C THR A 140 -14.67 14.29 1.84
N THR A 141 -15.94 13.89 2.00
CA THR A 141 -16.42 13.13 3.17
C THR A 141 -16.38 11.62 2.96
N LEU A 142 -16.03 11.16 1.76
CA LEU A 142 -16.03 9.76 1.39
C LEU A 142 -14.84 9.04 2.04
N SER A 143 -15.08 7.81 2.50
CA SER A 143 -14.04 6.87 2.91
C SER A 143 -13.16 6.46 1.72
N GLY A 144 -11.98 5.88 1.97
CA GLY A 144 -11.06 5.48 0.89
C GLY A 144 -11.71 4.56 -0.14
N GLY A 145 -12.46 3.53 0.29
CA GLY A 145 -13.13 2.60 -0.61
C GLY A 145 -14.28 3.23 -1.38
N GLU A 146 -15.06 4.10 -0.73
CA GLU A 146 -16.10 4.90 -1.38
C GLU A 146 -15.51 5.83 -2.44
N ARG A 147 -14.41 6.54 -2.13
CA ARG A 147 -13.68 7.39 -3.09
C ARG A 147 -13.21 6.59 -4.30
N GLN A 148 -12.63 5.42 -4.08
CA GLN A 148 -12.16 4.57 -5.18
C GLN A 148 -13.30 4.15 -6.10
N ARG A 149 -14.45 3.72 -5.53
CA ARG A 149 -15.63 3.35 -6.31
C ARG A 149 -16.21 4.55 -7.06
N VAL A 150 -16.29 5.73 -6.45
CA VAL A 150 -16.73 6.96 -7.13
C VAL A 150 -15.78 7.32 -8.28
N ALA A 151 -14.47 7.21 -8.11
CA ALA A 151 -13.49 7.49 -9.16
C ALA A 151 -13.58 6.52 -10.34
N ILE A 152 -13.76 5.23 -10.06
CA ILE A 152 -14.08 4.23 -11.10
C ILE A 152 -15.38 4.63 -11.79
N GLY A 153 -16.42 5.04 -11.05
CA GLY A 153 -17.67 5.50 -11.64
C GLY A 153 -17.55 6.70 -12.55
N ALA A 154 -16.77 7.70 -12.13
CA ALA A 154 -16.60 8.94 -12.88
C ALA A 154 -16.03 8.68 -14.27
N VAL A 155 -15.06 7.76 -14.37
CA VAL A 155 -14.52 7.36 -15.67
C VAL A 155 -15.43 6.40 -16.44
N MET A 156 -16.20 5.57 -15.74
CA MET A 156 -17.09 4.58 -16.37
C MET A 156 -18.35 5.19 -17.00
N THR A 157 -18.77 6.41 -16.62
CA THR A 157 -19.95 7.07 -17.23
C THR A 157 -19.77 7.40 -18.72
N ALA A 158 -18.53 7.51 -19.20
CA ALA A 158 -18.20 7.61 -20.62
C ALA A 158 -18.43 6.30 -21.39
N HIS A 159 -18.59 5.17 -20.68
CA HIS A 159 -18.57 3.80 -21.20
C HIS A 159 -17.29 3.44 -21.97
N PRO A 160 -16.11 3.60 -21.35
CA PRO A 160 -14.85 3.23 -22.00
C PRO A 160 -14.77 1.71 -22.19
N ASN A 161 -14.09 1.28 -23.25
CA ASN A 161 -13.78 -0.14 -23.45
C ASN A 161 -12.60 -0.60 -22.60
N ILE A 162 -11.76 0.34 -22.15
CA ILE A 162 -10.51 0.09 -21.45
C ILE A 162 -10.50 0.91 -20.16
N LEU A 163 -10.28 0.25 -19.03
CA LEU A 163 -10.12 0.87 -17.74
C LEU A 163 -8.70 0.61 -17.21
N ILE A 164 -7.96 1.68 -16.94
CA ILE A 164 -6.61 1.65 -16.41
C ILE A 164 -6.65 2.12 -14.95
N LEU A 165 -6.11 1.34 -14.03
CA LEU A 165 -6.01 1.69 -12.62
C LEU A 165 -4.57 1.62 -12.14
N ASP A 166 -4.09 2.70 -11.53
CA ASP A 166 -2.78 2.75 -10.88
C ASP A 166 -2.97 2.58 -9.37
N GLU A 167 -2.65 1.40 -8.83
CA GLU A 167 -2.74 1.06 -7.40
C GLU A 167 -4.09 1.35 -6.70
N PRO A 168 -5.23 0.90 -7.26
CA PRO A 168 -6.55 1.24 -6.74
C PRO A 168 -6.84 0.70 -5.33
N THR A 169 -6.06 -0.26 -4.81
CA THR A 169 -6.28 -0.87 -3.50
C THR A 169 -5.18 -0.62 -2.49
N SER A 170 -4.11 0.12 -2.84
CA SER A 170 -2.90 0.22 -2.00
C SER A 170 -3.12 0.92 -0.65
N ALA A 171 -4.10 1.81 -0.56
CA ALA A 171 -4.48 2.55 0.65
C ALA A 171 -5.78 2.04 1.33
N LEU A 172 -6.28 0.89 0.90
CA LEU A 172 -7.56 0.35 1.36
C LEU A 172 -7.37 -0.78 2.37
N ASP A 173 -8.15 -0.73 3.46
CA ASP A 173 -8.29 -1.87 4.37
C ASP A 173 -8.83 -3.10 3.62
N PRO A 174 -8.60 -4.33 4.13
CA PRO A 174 -8.94 -5.56 3.42
C PRO A 174 -10.39 -5.64 2.92
N GLY A 175 -11.36 -5.16 3.70
CA GLY A 175 -12.78 -5.20 3.30
C GLY A 175 -13.08 -4.21 2.17
N ALA A 176 -12.59 -2.97 2.29
CA ALA A 176 -12.75 -1.98 1.22
C ALA A 176 -12.05 -2.40 -0.09
N ALA A 177 -10.88 -3.04 0.00
CA ALA A 177 -10.20 -3.58 -1.17
C ALA A 177 -11.01 -4.70 -1.85
N GLU A 178 -11.63 -5.60 -1.08
CA GLU A 178 -12.50 -6.67 -1.60
C GLU A 178 -13.71 -6.09 -2.36
N GLU A 179 -14.35 -5.05 -1.83
CA GLU A 179 -15.47 -4.37 -2.51
C GLU A 179 -15.07 -3.76 -3.86
N VAL A 180 -13.88 -3.13 -3.92
CA VAL A 180 -13.34 -2.56 -5.16
C VAL A 180 -13.01 -3.66 -6.17
N LEU A 181 -12.33 -4.72 -5.75
CA LEU A 181 -11.97 -5.83 -6.64
C LEU A 181 -13.21 -6.58 -7.16
N ALA A 182 -14.20 -6.82 -6.31
CA ALA A 182 -15.48 -7.41 -6.72
C ALA A 182 -16.21 -6.52 -7.75
N THR A 183 -16.04 -5.20 -7.65
CA THR A 183 -16.58 -4.26 -8.63
C THR A 183 -15.82 -4.35 -9.95
N LEU A 184 -14.49 -4.40 -9.94
CA LEU A 184 -13.68 -4.59 -11.15
C LEU A 184 -14.02 -5.90 -11.86
N GLN A 185 -14.21 -7.00 -11.12
CA GLN A 185 -14.63 -8.27 -11.70
C GLN A 185 -15.97 -8.18 -12.44
N ARG A 186 -16.94 -7.45 -11.89
CA ARG A 186 -18.23 -7.22 -12.57
C ARG A 186 -18.05 -6.41 -13.86
N LEU A 187 -17.18 -5.39 -13.85
CA LEU A 187 -16.87 -4.63 -15.08
C LEU A 187 -16.26 -5.53 -16.16
N VAL A 188 -15.37 -6.43 -15.79
CA VAL A 188 -14.72 -7.36 -16.71
C VAL A 188 -15.73 -8.40 -17.24
N HIS A 189 -16.40 -9.12 -16.35
CA HIS A 189 -17.22 -10.28 -16.74
C HIS A 189 -18.63 -9.92 -17.26
N ASP A 190 -19.27 -8.88 -16.72
CA ASP A 190 -20.65 -8.54 -17.08
C ASP A 190 -20.71 -7.50 -18.20
N LEU A 191 -19.73 -6.58 -18.26
CA LEU A 191 -19.70 -5.48 -19.24
C LEU A 191 -18.62 -5.65 -20.32
N GLY A 192 -17.73 -6.63 -20.20
CA GLY A 192 -16.66 -6.87 -21.19
C GLY A 192 -15.58 -5.78 -21.22
N VAL A 193 -15.46 -5.00 -20.15
CA VAL A 193 -14.43 -3.95 -20.06
C VAL A 193 -13.06 -4.60 -19.91
N THR A 194 -12.09 -4.14 -20.70
CA THR A 194 -10.69 -4.57 -20.53
C THR A 194 -10.07 -3.79 -19.39
N VAL A 195 -9.58 -4.47 -18.34
CA VAL A 195 -9.03 -3.81 -17.15
C VAL A 195 -7.52 -4.02 -17.09
N VAL A 196 -6.75 -2.94 -17.01
CA VAL A 196 -5.32 -2.96 -16.73
C VAL A 196 -5.08 -2.36 -15.36
N ILE A 197 -4.58 -3.15 -14.42
CA ILE A 197 -4.38 -2.74 -13.03
C ILE A 197 -2.90 -2.89 -12.67
N ALA A 198 -2.27 -1.82 -12.18
CA ALA A 198 -0.99 -1.91 -11.50
C ALA A 198 -1.21 -2.05 -10.00
N GLU A 199 -0.56 -3.01 -9.36
CA GLU A 199 -0.68 -3.23 -7.91
C GLU A 199 0.64 -3.68 -7.31
N HIS A 200 0.84 -3.32 -6.04
CA HIS A 200 1.95 -3.79 -5.22
C HIS A 200 1.56 -4.94 -4.30
N ARG A 201 0.27 -5.03 -3.92
CA ARG A 201 -0.27 -6.05 -3.01
C ARG A 201 -0.85 -7.22 -3.78
N LEU A 202 0.04 -8.06 -4.31
CA LEU A 202 -0.33 -9.17 -5.20
C LEU A 202 -1.28 -10.18 -4.52
N GLU A 203 -1.16 -10.36 -3.21
CA GLU A 203 -2.00 -11.27 -2.42
C GLU A 203 -3.51 -10.99 -2.50
N ARG A 204 -3.91 -9.78 -2.92
CA ARG A 204 -5.30 -9.36 -3.06
C ARG A 204 -5.87 -9.58 -4.46
N VAL A 205 -5.07 -9.34 -5.49
CA VAL A 205 -5.54 -9.19 -6.88
C VAL A 205 -5.22 -10.40 -7.74
N ILE A 206 -4.20 -11.20 -7.40
CA ILE A 206 -3.64 -12.21 -8.30
C ILE A 206 -4.62 -13.34 -8.64
N GLU A 207 -5.56 -13.66 -7.76
CA GLU A 207 -6.62 -14.65 -7.99
C GLU A 207 -7.58 -14.23 -9.11
N TYR A 208 -7.68 -12.94 -9.38
CA TYR A 208 -8.62 -12.36 -10.34
C TYR A 208 -7.99 -12.02 -11.70
N ALA A 209 -6.66 -12.13 -11.82
CA ALA A 209 -5.95 -11.79 -13.04
C ALA A 209 -6.05 -12.92 -14.07
N ASP A 210 -6.39 -12.55 -15.31
CA ASP A 210 -6.34 -13.47 -16.46
C ASP A 210 -4.91 -13.61 -16.98
N GLN A 211 -4.16 -12.50 -16.92
CA GLN A 211 -2.77 -12.43 -17.34
C GLN A 211 -1.96 -11.48 -16.46
N ILE A 212 -0.64 -11.71 -16.43
CA ILE A 212 0.33 -10.86 -15.76
C ILE A 212 1.29 -10.26 -16.79
N ILE A 213 1.56 -8.96 -16.62
CA ILE A 213 2.58 -8.19 -17.33
C ILE A 213 3.61 -7.76 -16.29
N ALA A 214 4.74 -8.47 -16.24
CA ALA A 214 5.82 -8.21 -15.29
C ALA A 214 6.90 -7.31 -15.93
N LEU A 215 7.17 -6.16 -15.30
CA LEU A 215 8.25 -5.25 -15.65
C LEU A 215 9.46 -5.59 -14.78
N GLU A 216 10.43 -6.30 -15.37
CA GLU A 216 11.64 -6.75 -14.68
C GLU A 216 12.85 -5.94 -15.11
N ARG A 217 13.66 -5.52 -14.13
CA ARG A 217 14.99 -4.97 -14.38
C ARG A 217 16.04 -5.97 -13.96
N ARG A 218 17.04 -6.18 -14.82
CA ARG A 218 18.17 -7.06 -14.50
C ARG A 218 19.21 -6.35 -13.65
N GLU A 219 19.37 -5.05 -13.85
CA GLU A 219 20.34 -4.20 -13.14
C GLU A 219 19.74 -2.80 -12.86
N PRO A 220 20.18 -2.11 -11.80
CA PRO A 220 19.80 -0.71 -11.56
C PRO A 220 20.12 0.17 -12.78
N GLN A 221 19.27 1.16 -13.06
CA GLN A 221 19.44 2.11 -14.19
C GLN A 221 19.41 1.47 -15.60
N THR A 222 18.90 0.25 -15.74
CA THR A 222 18.63 -0.38 -17.04
C THR A 222 17.15 -0.32 -17.43
N SER A 223 16.87 -0.52 -18.72
CA SER A 223 15.51 -0.59 -19.24
C SER A 223 14.76 -1.80 -18.68
N ALA A 224 13.47 -1.64 -18.37
CA ALA A 224 12.66 -2.77 -17.95
C ALA A 224 12.34 -3.68 -19.15
N HIS A 225 12.52 -4.98 -18.96
CA HIS A 225 12.03 -6.02 -19.86
C HIS A 225 10.63 -6.44 -19.43
N ILE A 226 9.72 -6.60 -20.39
CA ILE A 226 8.36 -7.03 -20.11
C ILE A 226 8.22 -8.53 -20.37
N LEU A 227 7.72 -9.24 -19.36
CA LEU A 227 7.28 -10.63 -19.48
C LEU A 227 5.76 -10.67 -19.39
N GLN A 228 5.13 -11.33 -20.35
CA GLN A 228 3.68 -11.53 -20.39
C GLN A 228 3.36 -13.02 -20.30
N GLY A 229 2.38 -13.40 -19.48
CA GLY A 229 1.92 -14.78 -19.42
C GLY A 229 0.82 -15.03 -18.40
N THR A 230 0.44 -16.30 -18.27
CA THR A 230 -0.53 -16.70 -17.24
C THR A 230 0.03 -16.39 -15.84
N PRO A 231 -0.84 -16.05 -14.87
CA PRO A 231 -0.40 -15.74 -13.52
C PRO A 231 0.46 -16.84 -12.89
N ALA A 232 0.03 -18.11 -12.99
CA ALA A 232 0.79 -19.24 -12.44
C ALA A 232 2.14 -19.49 -13.15
N GLY A 233 2.24 -19.12 -14.43
CA GLY A 233 3.48 -19.20 -15.20
C GLY A 233 4.49 -18.15 -14.74
N ILE A 234 4.09 -16.88 -14.70
CA ILE A 234 4.96 -15.78 -14.24
C ILE A 234 5.33 -15.96 -12.76
N MET A 235 4.37 -16.34 -11.92
CA MET A 235 4.58 -16.62 -10.50
C MET A 235 5.39 -17.88 -10.21
N ARG A 236 5.90 -18.60 -11.20
CA ARG A 236 6.86 -19.67 -10.94
C ARG A 236 8.26 -19.13 -10.62
N ASP A 237 8.68 -18.11 -11.36
CA ASP A 237 10.06 -17.63 -11.35
C ASP A 237 10.17 -16.16 -10.90
N SER A 238 9.05 -15.44 -10.80
CA SER A 238 9.05 -14.03 -10.37
C SER A 238 9.66 -13.84 -8.97
N THR A 239 10.47 -12.81 -8.81
CA THR A 239 10.99 -12.36 -7.50
C THR A 239 9.90 -11.71 -6.66
N LEU A 240 8.87 -11.14 -7.29
CA LEU A 240 7.71 -10.53 -6.66
C LEU A 240 6.62 -11.59 -6.51
N ALA A 241 6.60 -12.27 -5.37
CA ALA A 241 5.66 -13.35 -5.10
C ALA A 241 4.94 -13.14 -3.77
N PRO A 242 3.59 -13.22 -3.73
CA PRO A 242 2.85 -13.15 -2.48
C PRO A 242 3.14 -14.37 -1.59
N PRO A 243 2.88 -14.28 -0.26
CA PRO A 243 3.16 -15.37 0.68
C PRO A 243 2.57 -16.72 0.28
N LEU A 244 1.36 -16.74 -0.29
CA LEU A 244 0.74 -17.95 -0.83
C LEU A 244 1.59 -18.65 -1.91
N VAL A 245 2.12 -17.87 -2.86
CA VAL A 245 2.96 -18.39 -3.96
C VAL A 245 4.30 -18.85 -3.40
N ARG A 246 4.91 -18.06 -2.51
CA ARG A 246 6.17 -18.42 -1.83
C ARG A 246 6.03 -19.74 -1.06
N LEU A 247 4.93 -19.92 -0.33
CA LEU A 247 4.60 -21.17 0.35
C LEU A 247 4.48 -22.33 -0.65
N GLY A 248 3.75 -22.13 -1.75
CA GLY A 248 3.60 -23.15 -2.79
C GLY A 248 4.93 -23.57 -3.42
N ARG A 249 5.85 -22.63 -3.65
CA ARG A 249 7.21 -22.91 -4.13
C ARG A 249 8.02 -23.69 -3.10
N LEU A 250 7.98 -23.29 -1.82
CA LEU A 250 8.69 -23.95 -0.72
C LEU A 250 8.38 -25.45 -0.65
N VAL A 251 7.11 -25.81 -0.81
CA VAL A 251 6.65 -27.21 -0.72
C VAL A 251 6.45 -27.88 -2.08
N ASN A 252 6.91 -27.25 -3.16
CA ASN A 252 6.88 -27.75 -4.54
C ASN A 252 5.47 -28.14 -5.05
N TRP A 253 4.45 -27.33 -4.76
CA TRP A 253 3.11 -27.54 -5.33
C TRP A 253 3.09 -27.28 -6.84
N ASN A 254 2.43 -28.17 -7.58
CA ASN A 254 2.22 -28.04 -9.02
C ASN A 254 0.81 -28.55 -9.40
N PRO A 255 -0.08 -27.71 -9.95
CA PRO A 255 0.13 -26.28 -10.26
C PRO A 255 0.32 -25.41 -9.00
N LEU A 256 0.97 -24.26 -9.16
CA LEU A 256 1.10 -23.27 -8.09
C LEU A 256 -0.29 -22.67 -7.78
N PRO A 257 -0.75 -22.69 -6.52
CA PRO A 257 -2.01 -22.10 -6.17
C PRO A 257 -1.93 -20.57 -6.14
N LEU A 258 -2.96 -19.93 -6.66
CA LEU A 258 -3.13 -18.47 -6.67
C LEU A 258 -4.28 -18.01 -5.76
N SER A 259 -5.08 -18.96 -5.28
CA SER A 259 -6.16 -18.74 -4.33
C SER A 259 -5.89 -19.48 -3.02
N ILE A 260 -6.38 -18.92 -1.91
CA ILE A 260 -6.36 -19.61 -0.60
C ILE A 260 -7.09 -20.95 -0.69
N ARG A 261 -8.19 -21.00 -1.46
CA ARG A 261 -9.00 -22.21 -1.64
C ARG A 261 -8.19 -23.36 -2.24
N ASP A 262 -7.45 -23.11 -3.31
CA ASP A 262 -6.69 -24.15 -4.00
C ASP A 262 -5.46 -24.56 -3.20
N ALA A 263 -4.78 -23.62 -2.55
CA ALA A 263 -3.70 -23.94 -1.62
C ALA A 263 -4.18 -24.82 -0.45
N ARG A 264 -5.34 -24.52 0.15
CA ARG A 264 -5.91 -25.35 1.22
C ARG A 264 -6.20 -26.78 0.79
N ARG A 265 -6.55 -27.01 -0.48
CA ARG A 265 -6.76 -28.36 -1.04
C ARG A 265 -5.44 -29.11 -1.18
N SER A 266 -4.37 -28.42 -1.56
CA SER A 266 -3.01 -28.99 -1.69
C SER A 266 -2.29 -29.15 -0.34
N ALA A 267 -2.72 -28.44 0.70
CA ALA A 267 -2.04 -28.36 2.00
C ALA A 267 -2.26 -29.52 2.97
N THR A 268 -3.04 -30.57 2.62
CA THR A 268 -3.32 -31.67 3.55
C THR A 268 -2.04 -32.35 4.07
N GLY A 269 -1.09 -32.66 3.18
CA GLY A 269 0.20 -33.25 3.56
C GLY A 269 1.05 -32.30 4.40
N LEU A 270 1.09 -31.01 4.04
CA LEU A 270 1.83 -29.99 4.78
C LEU A 270 1.31 -29.85 6.22
N ARG A 271 -0.01 -29.77 6.43
CA ARG A 271 -0.59 -29.67 7.77
C ARG A 271 -0.23 -30.87 8.64
N SER A 272 -0.21 -32.07 8.06
CA SER A 272 0.22 -33.27 8.78
C SER A 272 1.70 -33.20 9.22
N LEU A 273 2.57 -32.56 8.44
CA LEU A 273 3.98 -32.39 8.78
C LEU A 273 4.18 -31.32 9.85
N LEU A 274 3.34 -30.28 9.85
CA LEU A 274 3.39 -29.18 10.80
C LEU A 274 2.72 -29.50 12.14
N SER A 275 1.84 -30.50 12.17
CA SER A 275 1.11 -30.86 13.38
C SER A 275 2.04 -31.23 14.52
N GLY A 276 1.82 -30.60 15.69
CA GLY A 276 2.66 -30.77 16.87
C GLY A 276 3.97 -29.98 16.87
N ARG A 277 4.23 -29.18 15.82
CA ARG A 277 5.35 -28.24 15.78
C ARG A 277 4.88 -26.86 16.24
N SER A 278 5.75 -26.17 16.95
CA SER A 278 5.49 -24.78 17.36
C SER A 278 6.11 -23.81 16.35
N PRO A 279 5.39 -22.74 15.96
CA PRO A 279 5.98 -21.65 15.21
C PRO A 279 7.05 -20.97 16.05
N HIS A 280 8.00 -20.31 15.39
CA HIS A 280 8.98 -19.52 16.10
C HIS A 280 8.34 -18.21 16.57
N ILE A 281 7.77 -18.23 17.77
CA ILE A 281 7.25 -17.03 18.43
C ILE A 281 8.44 -16.27 19.02
N ARG A 282 8.57 -14.98 18.70
CA ARG A 282 9.58 -14.15 19.38
C ARG A 282 9.18 -13.98 20.85
N PRO A 283 10.13 -14.18 21.78
CA PRO A 283 9.85 -13.99 23.19
C PRO A 283 9.51 -12.52 23.45
N VAL A 284 8.32 -12.27 23.99
CA VAL A 284 8.00 -10.98 24.62
C VAL A 284 8.65 -10.99 26.00
N PRO A 285 9.37 -9.93 26.41
CA PRO A 285 9.95 -9.86 27.75
C PRO A 285 8.88 -10.10 28.83
N ASP A 286 9.22 -10.86 29.89
CA ASP A 286 8.28 -11.15 30.99
C ASP A 286 7.84 -9.87 31.74
N GLU A 287 8.73 -8.87 31.81
CA GLU A 287 8.47 -7.53 32.37
C GLU A 287 8.92 -6.45 31.37
N PRO A 288 8.06 -6.08 30.40
CA PRO A 288 8.43 -5.11 29.40
C PRO A 288 8.36 -3.67 29.95
N GLU A 289 9.40 -2.86 29.72
CA GLU A 289 9.41 -1.44 30.09
C GLU A 289 8.40 -0.66 29.23
N VAL A 290 7.44 0.01 29.87
CA VAL A 290 6.43 0.83 29.19
C VAL A 290 7.07 2.15 28.74
N ALA A 291 7.20 2.32 27.43
CA ALA A 291 7.76 3.52 26.81
C ALA A 291 6.70 4.59 26.54
N ALA A 292 5.46 4.20 26.26
CA ALA A 292 4.33 5.11 26.15
C ALA A 292 3.04 4.43 26.63
N ARG A 293 2.13 5.24 27.20
CA ARG A 293 0.83 4.79 27.68
C ARG A 293 -0.24 5.84 27.45
N ILE A 294 -1.42 5.36 27.06
CA ILE A 294 -2.68 6.09 27.13
C ILE A 294 -3.58 5.35 28.11
N GLU A 295 -4.17 6.08 29.06
CA GLU A 295 -5.15 5.56 30.02
C GLU A 295 -6.48 6.29 29.84
N ALA A 296 -7.57 5.52 29.66
CA ALA A 296 -8.93 6.04 29.47
C ALA A 296 -9.04 7.11 28.35
N GLY A 297 -8.26 6.98 27.29
CA GLY A 297 -8.14 7.98 26.22
C GLY A 297 -9.43 8.19 25.45
N VAL A 298 -9.92 9.43 25.40
CA VAL A 298 -11.10 9.84 24.64
C VAL A 298 -10.72 10.99 23.72
N VAL A 299 -11.12 10.92 22.45
CA VAL A 299 -10.95 12.03 21.48
C VAL A 299 -12.25 12.25 20.74
N VAL A 300 -12.67 13.51 20.66
CA VAL A 300 -13.91 13.93 19.99
C VAL A 300 -13.61 15.03 18.96
N TYR A 301 -14.03 14.82 17.71
CA TYR A 301 -14.00 15.82 16.63
C TYR A 301 -15.42 16.25 16.28
N GLY A 302 -15.86 17.40 16.80
CA GLY A 302 -17.23 17.87 16.60
C GLY A 302 -18.24 16.83 17.09
N PRO A 303 -19.11 16.27 16.22
CA PRO A 303 -20.05 15.21 16.60
C PRO A 303 -19.45 13.80 16.62
N ALA A 304 -18.27 13.58 16.03
CA ALA A 304 -17.66 12.26 15.89
C ALA A 304 -16.74 11.95 17.08
N ILE A 305 -16.90 10.77 17.68
CA ILE A 305 -15.98 10.27 18.72
C ILE A 305 -14.96 9.36 18.02
N ALA A 306 -13.71 9.80 17.99
CA ALA A 306 -12.62 9.10 17.31
C ALA A 306 -11.96 8.04 18.20
N LEU A 307 -11.86 8.29 19.51
CA LEU A 307 -11.38 7.34 20.52
C LEU A 307 -12.35 7.28 21.69
N ARG A 308 -12.66 6.07 22.17
CA ARG A 308 -13.65 5.77 23.20
C ARG A 308 -13.00 4.99 24.35
N ASN A 309 -12.48 5.71 25.33
CA ASN A 309 -11.90 5.15 26.55
C ASN A 309 -10.84 4.07 26.25
N VAL A 310 -9.86 4.42 25.43
CA VAL A 310 -8.79 3.52 24.98
C VAL A 310 -7.69 3.46 26.03
N ASP A 311 -7.37 2.24 26.45
CA ASP A 311 -6.16 1.93 27.24
C ASP A 311 -5.15 1.24 26.31
N PHE A 312 -3.98 1.85 26.12
CA PHE A 312 -2.98 1.39 25.16
C PHE A 312 -1.56 1.60 25.68
N GLU A 313 -0.69 0.62 25.49
CA GLU A 313 0.70 0.63 25.93
C GLU A 313 1.65 0.26 24.78
N LEU A 314 2.79 0.94 24.75
CA LEU A 314 3.94 0.60 23.92
C LEU A 314 5.12 0.24 24.82
N TYR A 315 5.87 -0.78 24.43
CA TYR A 315 6.97 -1.29 25.21
C TYR A 315 8.31 -1.13 24.50
N SER A 316 9.34 -0.74 25.25
CA SER A 316 10.72 -0.70 24.77
C SER A 316 11.13 -2.06 24.23
N GLY A 317 11.82 -2.08 23.09
CA GLY A 317 12.31 -3.33 22.49
C GLY A 317 11.29 -4.10 21.67
N THR A 318 10.08 -3.56 21.50
CA THR A 318 8.97 -4.26 20.82
C THR A 318 8.43 -3.46 19.64
N ILE A 319 7.95 -4.19 18.64
CA ILE A 319 7.17 -3.64 17.53
C ILE A 319 5.71 -3.97 17.76
N THR A 320 4.88 -2.95 17.96
CA THR A 320 3.43 -3.08 18.12
C THR A 320 2.73 -2.60 16.86
N ALA A 321 1.98 -3.48 16.20
CA ALA A 321 1.14 -3.09 15.08
C ALA A 321 -0.25 -2.62 15.57
N LEU A 322 -0.69 -1.47 15.07
CA LEU A 322 -2.03 -0.95 15.27
C LEU A 322 -2.86 -1.22 14.02
N MET A 323 -3.79 -2.16 14.12
CA MET A 323 -4.64 -2.61 13.02
C MET A 323 -6.08 -2.16 13.22
N GLY A 324 -6.84 -2.13 12.13
CA GLY A 324 -8.25 -1.73 12.15
C GLY A 324 -8.68 -1.18 10.80
N ARG A 325 -9.99 -1.06 10.61
CA ARG A 325 -10.57 -0.48 9.38
C ARG A 325 -10.15 0.98 9.21
N ASN A 326 -10.30 1.51 8.00
CA ASN A 326 -10.13 2.94 7.78
C ASN A 326 -11.16 3.72 8.62
N GLY A 327 -10.71 4.79 9.27
CA GLY A 327 -11.55 5.58 10.18
C GLY A 327 -11.72 5.00 11.60
N ALA A 328 -11.09 3.86 11.94
CA ALA A 328 -11.24 3.25 13.28
C ALA A 328 -10.59 4.03 14.43
N GLY A 329 -9.80 5.07 14.15
CA GLY A 329 -9.10 5.89 15.16
C GLY A 329 -7.58 5.68 15.24
N LYS A 330 -6.97 4.89 14.35
CA LYS A 330 -5.53 4.55 14.37
C LYS A 330 -4.63 5.79 14.36
N SER A 331 -4.77 6.64 13.34
CA SER A 331 -4.02 7.90 13.21
C SER A 331 -4.29 8.85 14.36
N THR A 332 -5.52 8.90 14.86
CA THR A 332 -5.87 9.70 16.05
C THR A 332 -5.11 9.21 17.28
N LEU A 333 -5.02 7.90 17.49
CA LEU A 333 -4.25 7.32 18.60
C LEU A 333 -2.77 7.70 18.50
N LEU A 334 -2.14 7.52 17.34
CA LEU A 334 -0.74 7.91 17.12
C LEU A 334 -0.52 9.41 17.33
N ASN A 335 -1.40 10.25 16.77
CA ASN A 335 -1.35 11.71 16.92
C ASN A 335 -1.54 12.17 18.37
N SER A 336 -2.29 11.43 19.19
CA SER A 336 -2.39 11.69 20.62
C SER A 336 -1.11 11.33 21.39
N ILE A 337 -0.41 10.27 20.99
CA ILE A 337 0.89 9.90 21.60
C ILE A 337 1.96 10.97 21.34
N VAL A 338 2.03 11.51 20.12
CA VAL A 338 2.98 12.60 19.78
C VAL A 338 2.50 14.00 20.20
N GLY A 339 1.31 14.12 20.80
CA GLY A 339 0.79 15.39 21.31
C GLY A 339 0.19 16.34 20.26
N LEU A 340 0.04 15.90 19.00
CA LEU A 340 -0.63 16.67 17.94
C LEU A 340 -2.15 16.74 18.15
N VAL A 341 -2.72 15.74 18.83
CA VAL A 341 -4.15 15.69 19.15
C VAL A 341 -4.34 15.54 20.66
N GLN A 342 -4.92 16.55 21.30
CA GLN A 342 -5.24 16.49 22.72
C GLN A 342 -6.40 15.54 23.00
N LEU A 343 -6.26 14.77 24.08
CA LEU A 343 -7.34 13.96 24.61
C LEU A 343 -8.44 14.85 25.18
N SER A 344 -9.69 14.55 24.84
CA SER A 344 -10.90 15.11 25.48
C SER A 344 -11.15 14.51 26.87
N GLY A 345 -10.57 13.34 27.15
CA GLY A 345 -10.60 12.65 28.45
C GLY A 345 -9.51 11.58 28.52
N GLY A 346 -9.11 11.22 29.74
CA GLY A 346 -7.98 10.32 29.97
C GLY A 346 -6.64 11.07 30.03
N VAL A 347 -5.54 10.30 30.04
CA VAL A 347 -4.17 10.83 30.09
C VAL A 347 -3.26 10.10 29.11
N VAL A 348 -2.22 10.78 28.66
CA VAL A 348 -1.17 10.22 27.80
C VAL A 348 0.20 10.56 28.37
N HIS A 349 1.06 9.56 28.44
CA HIS A 349 2.45 9.71 28.88
C HIS A 349 3.38 9.00 27.90
N VAL A 350 4.48 9.66 27.55
CA VAL A 350 5.54 9.11 26.69
C VAL A 350 6.88 9.37 27.33
N ASP A 351 7.64 8.31 27.60
CA ASP A 351 8.93 8.38 28.29
C ASP A 351 8.87 9.24 29.58
N GLY A 352 7.79 9.05 30.35
CA GLY A 352 7.53 9.76 31.59
C GLY A 352 7.08 11.23 31.46
N VAL A 353 6.93 11.77 30.24
CA VAL A 353 6.45 13.13 30.01
C VAL A 353 5.03 13.16 29.45
N ASP A 354 4.29 14.24 29.73
CA ASP A 354 3.03 14.54 29.04
C ASP A 354 3.37 15.26 27.70
N PRO A 355 3.03 14.68 26.54
CA PRO A 355 3.37 15.25 25.25
C PRO A 355 2.69 16.61 25.01
N SER A 356 1.49 16.83 25.56
CA SER A 356 0.73 18.08 25.39
C SER A 356 1.30 19.25 26.22
N ALA A 357 2.03 18.94 27.29
CA ALA A 357 2.66 19.92 28.17
C ALA A 357 4.16 20.11 27.88
N THR A 358 4.73 19.34 26.95
CA THR A 358 6.17 19.35 26.64
C THR A 358 6.44 20.15 25.37
N SER A 359 7.48 20.99 25.37
CA SER A 359 7.88 21.76 24.18
C SER A 359 8.34 20.84 23.05
N ALA A 360 7.99 21.13 21.80
CA ALA A 360 8.32 20.32 20.62
C ALA A 360 9.79 19.87 20.56
N SER A 361 10.75 20.78 20.72
CA SER A 361 12.20 20.46 20.67
C SER A 361 12.65 19.42 21.73
N LYS A 362 11.99 19.38 22.90
CA LYS A 362 12.23 18.32 23.89
C LYS A 362 11.49 17.04 23.53
N LEU A 363 10.26 17.17 23.04
CA LEU A 363 9.38 16.05 22.71
C LEU A 363 9.98 15.15 21.60
N MET A 364 10.69 15.74 20.64
CA MET A 364 11.40 15.02 19.56
C MET A 364 12.37 13.94 20.07
N ARG A 365 12.88 14.06 21.30
CA ARG A 365 13.78 13.04 21.91
C ARG A 365 13.02 11.92 22.62
N HIS A 366 11.74 12.13 22.89
CA HIS A 366 10.88 11.14 23.54
C HIS A 366 10.07 10.36 22.50
N VAL A 367 9.53 11.06 21.50
CA VAL A 367 8.66 10.47 20.47
C VAL A 367 8.84 11.13 19.12
N GLY A 368 8.83 10.31 18.07
CA GLY A 368 8.82 10.73 16.69
C GLY A 368 7.69 10.07 15.91
N LEU A 369 7.06 10.80 15.01
CA LEU A 369 5.99 10.32 14.14
C LEU A 369 6.38 10.50 12.67
N VAL A 370 6.36 9.41 11.91
CA VAL A 370 6.29 9.45 10.45
C VAL A 370 4.81 9.45 10.05
N PRO A 371 4.29 10.54 9.47
CA PRO A 371 2.88 10.65 9.11
C PRO A 371 2.53 9.76 7.92
N GLN A 372 1.23 9.62 7.67
CA GLN A 372 0.67 8.83 6.56
C GLN A 372 1.21 9.25 5.19
N GLU A 373 1.38 10.54 4.96
CA GLU A 373 2.02 11.07 3.76
C GLU A 373 3.43 11.57 4.14
N PRO A 374 4.50 10.81 3.88
CA PRO A 374 5.85 11.20 4.28
C PRO A 374 6.29 12.54 3.69
N ALA A 375 5.72 12.94 2.55
CA ALA A 375 5.98 14.22 1.90
C ALA A 375 5.57 15.43 2.75
N ASP A 376 4.67 15.26 3.73
CA ASP A 376 4.27 16.33 4.66
C ASP A 376 5.42 16.76 5.58
N LEU A 377 6.47 15.94 5.72
CA LEU A 377 7.70 16.29 6.45
C LEU A 377 8.81 16.85 5.54
N LEU A 378 8.61 16.89 4.23
CA LEU A 378 9.64 17.21 3.23
C LEU A 378 9.35 18.58 2.60
N GLU A 379 10.01 19.61 3.12
CA GLU A 379 9.83 21.01 2.72
C GLU A 379 11.01 21.55 1.90
N ALA A 380 12.24 21.08 2.11
CA ALA A 380 13.39 21.64 1.42
C ALA A 380 13.55 21.17 -0.03
N VAL A 381 14.40 21.92 -0.75
CA VAL A 381 14.68 21.71 -2.18
C VAL A 381 15.67 20.57 -2.40
N THR A 382 16.50 20.24 -1.41
CA THR A 382 17.50 19.16 -1.51
C THR A 382 17.45 18.24 -0.30
N VAL A 383 17.79 16.97 -0.50
CA VAL A 383 17.94 15.98 0.57
C VAL A 383 18.96 16.44 1.63
N ALA A 384 20.04 17.07 1.19
CA ALA A 384 21.07 17.58 2.09
C ALA A 384 20.57 18.73 2.97
N ASP A 385 19.73 19.61 2.44
CA ASP A 385 19.07 20.64 3.23
C ASP A 385 18.16 20.02 4.29
N GLU A 386 17.38 19.00 3.95
CA GLU A 386 16.52 18.33 4.95
C GLU A 386 17.31 17.66 6.07
N CYS A 387 18.40 16.99 5.73
CA CYS A 387 19.25 16.40 6.76
C CYS A 387 19.82 17.47 7.70
N ARG A 388 20.23 18.63 7.15
CA ARG A 388 20.75 19.74 7.97
C ARG A 388 19.68 20.38 8.86
N THR A 389 18.49 20.59 8.33
CA THR A 389 17.35 21.14 9.08
C THR A 389 16.99 20.20 10.23
N ALA A 390 16.87 18.89 9.95
CA ALA A 390 16.59 17.88 10.97
C ALA A 390 17.62 17.85 12.09
N ASP A 391 18.92 17.92 11.75
CA ASP A 391 20.01 17.98 12.75
C ASP A 391 19.91 19.24 13.61
N SER A 392 19.61 20.39 13.00
CA SER A 392 19.44 21.66 13.71
C SER A 392 18.24 21.62 14.67
N ASP A 393 17.09 21.13 14.22
CA ASP A 393 15.84 21.11 14.99
C ASP A 393 15.90 20.14 16.17
N SER A 394 16.56 19.00 15.98
CA SER A 394 16.80 18.00 17.04
C SER A 394 17.95 18.37 17.99
N GLY A 395 18.77 19.34 17.61
CA GLY A 395 20.01 19.70 18.31
C GLY A 395 21.05 18.59 18.28
N SER A 396 21.06 17.80 17.19
CA SER A 396 22.02 16.72 16.92
C SER A 396 23.30 17.25 16.25
N GLU A 397 24.35 16.44 16.24
CA GLU A 397 25.59 16.81 15.54
C GLU A 397 25.35 16.92 14.03
N PRO A 398 25.89 17.94 13.34
CA PRO A 398 25.75 18.06 11.89
C PRO A 398 26.20 16.80 11.15
N GLY A 399 25.34 16.27 10.29
CA GLY A 399 25.53 15.04 9.54
C GLY A 399 24.86 13.81 10.16
N THR A 400 24.20 13.93 11.32
CA THR A 400 23.53 12.79 11.99
C THR A 400 22.42 12.21 11.13
N CYS A 401 21.48 13.05 10.68
CA CYS A 401 20.38 12.64 9.80
C CYS A 401 20.91 12.03 8.50
N ARG A 402 21.96 12.62 7.92
CA ARG A 402 22.57 12.11 6.68
C ARG A 402 23.21 10.74 6.87
N ALA A 403 23.84 10.50 8.03
CA ALA A 403 24.42 9.21 8.38
C ALA A 403 23.34 8.14 8.56
N VAL A 404 22.21 8.47 9.20
CA VAL A 404 21.04 7.59 9.26
C VAL A 404 20.54 7.28 7.85
N LEU A 405 20.35 8.30 7.01
CA LEU A 405 19.93 8.11 5.63
C LEU A 405 20.89 7.25 4.82
N ALA A 406 22.20 7.37 5.02
CA ALA A 406 23.19 6.55 4.34
C ALA A 406 23.10 5.07 4.72
N LEU A 407 22.66 4.76 5.94
CA LEU A 407 22.37 3.39 6.36
C LEU A 407 21.06 2.89 5.77
N LEU A 408 20.02 3.73 5.83
CA LEU A 408 18.67 3.35 5.43
C LEU A 408 18.47 3.33 3.91
N ALA A 409 19.14 4.21 3.17
CA ALA A 409 18.99 4.45 1.72
C ALA A 409 20.29 5.04 1.11
N PRO A 410 21.40 4.27 1.02
CA PRO A 410 22.68 4.74 0.47
C PRO A 410 22.59 5.20 -1.00
N GLU A 411 21.55 4.79 -1.73
CA GLU A 411 21.29 5.18 -3.11
C GLU A 411 20.83 6.65 -3.27
N ILE A 412 20.37 7.30 -2.20
CA ILE A 412 19.87 8.68 -2.25
C ILE A 412 21.04 9.66 -2.19
N THR A 413 21.11 10.56 -3.18
CA THR A 413 22.13 11.61 -3.26
C THR A 413 21.66 12.92 -2.63
N ASP A 414 22.62 13.75 -2.28
CA ASP A 414 22.45 14.98 -1.50
C ASP A 414 21.71 16.08 -2.27
N GLU A 415 21.92 16.14 -3.59
CA GLU A 415 21.38 17.15 -4.49
C GLU A 415 19.98 16.81 -5.03
N THR A 416 19.50 15.59 -4.79
CA THR A 416 18.18 15.17 -5.27
C THR A 416 17.08 15.98 -4.59
N HIS A 417 16.06 16.40 -5.34
CA HIS A 417 14.88 17.02 -4.74
C HIS A 417 14.06 15.93 -4.02
N PRO A 418 13.63 16.13 -2.75
CA PRO A 418 12.84 15.14 -2.01
C PRO A 418 11.56 14.65 -2.72
N ARG A 419 10.97 15.44 -3.62
CA ARG A 419 9.76 15.08 -4.39
C ARG A 419 10.05 14.17 -5.59
N ASP A 420 11.30 14.13 -6.05
CA ASP A 420 11.72 13.26 -7.15
C ASP A 420 12.08 11.84 -6.66
N LEU A 421 12.18 11.65 -5.33
CA LEU A 421 12.37 10.35 -4.71
C LEU A 421 11.14 9.46 -4.90
N SER A 422 11.34 8.15 -5.05
CA SER A 422 10.25 7.18 -4.98
C SER A 422 9.57 7.18 -3.61
N GLU A 423 8.37 6.60 -3.49
CA GLU A 423 7.63 6.52 -2.22
C GLU A 423 8.44 5.87 -1.10
N GLY A 424 9.08 4.72 -1.39
CA GLY A 424 9.98 4.07 -0.43
C GLY A 424 11.15 4.95 -0.02
N GLN A 425 11.75 5.67 -0.96
CA GLN A 425 12.85 6.60 -0.66
C GLN A 425 12.39 7.81 0.17
N ARG A 426 11.21 8.36 -0.11
CA ARG A 426 10.61 9.44 0.68
C ARG A 426 10.32 8.99 2.11
N LEU A 427 9.79 7.79 2.28
CA LEU A 427 9.58 7.19 3.60
C LEU A 427 10.89 7.03 4.37
N LEU A 428 11.94 6.50 3.72
CA LEU A 428 13.25 6.30 4.37
C LEU A 428 13.92 7.64 4.73
N LEU A 429 13.73 8.69 3.91
CA LEU A 429 14.16 10.05 4.24
C LEU A 429 13.39 10.61 5.44
N ALA A 430 12.05 10.52 5.43
CA ALA A 430 11.20 10.96 6.54
C ALA A 430 11.54 10.23 7.84
N LEU A 431 11.76 8.92 7.77
CA LEU A 431 12.22 8.12 8.90
C LEU A 431 13.61 8.58 9.39
N SER A 432 14.53 8.92 8.48
CA SER A 432 15.86 9.43 8.85
C SER A 432 15.77 10.78 9.59
N ILE A 433 14.89 11.67 9.15
CA ILE A 433 14.61 12.96 9.80
C ILE A 433 14.11 12.72 11.23
N VAL A 434 13.14 11.82 11.40
CA VAL A 434 12.60 11.47 12.72
C VAL A 434 13.66 10.83 13.63
N LEU A 435 14.49 9.94 13.08
CA LEU A 435 15.53 9.23 13.83
C LEU A 435 16.75 10.11 14.17
N ALA A 436 16.90 11.29 13.54
CA ALA A 436 17.98 12.22 13.86
C ALA A 436 17.97 12.64 15.34
N ALA A 437 16.80 12.73 15.96
CA ALA A 437 16.62 13.05 17.37
C ALA A 437 16.78 11.85 18.32
N ARG A 438 16.95 10.63 17.78
CA ARG A 438 16.96 9.35 18.52
C ARG A 438 15.80 9.21 19.52
N PRO A 439 14.54 9.34 19.08
CA PRO A 439 13.39 9.27 19.97
C PRO A 439 13.26 7.89 20.62
N ARG A 440 12.85 7.82 21.90
CA ARG A 440 12.57 6.51 22.54
C ARG A 440 11.41 5.76 21.90
N VAL A 441 10.41 6.49 21.43
CA VAL A 441 9.22 5.95 20.77
C VAL A 441 9.19 6.38 19.30
N VAL A 442 9.06 5.43 18.39
CA VAL A 442 8.94 5.67 16.95
C VAL A 442 7.56 5.22 16.48
N LEU A 443 6.77 6.16 15.96
CA LEU A 443 5.43 5.91 15.45
C LEU A 443 5.46 6.03 13.93
N LEU A 444 4.84 5.09 13.22
CA LEU A 444 4.67 5.15 11.78
C LEU A 444 3.19 4.97 11.45
N ASP A 445 2.61 5.92 10.73
CA ASP A 445 1.23 5.84 10.26
C ASP A 445 1.19 5.38 8.80
N GLU A 446 0.64 4.19 8.54
CA GLU A 446 0.50 3.58 7.21
C GLU A 446 1.74 3.63 6.30
N PRO A 447 2.96 3.29 6.79
CA PRO A 447 4.21 3.46 6.03
C PRO A 447 4.40 2.42 4.91
N THR A 448 3.37 1.65 4.58
CA THR A 448 3.46 0.52 3.65
C THR A 448 2.77 0.78 2.31
N ARG A 449 2.14 1.96 2.18
CA ARG A 449 1.48 2.40 0.96
C ARG A 449 2.50 2.49 -0.18
N GLY A 450 2.13 1.92 -1.34
CA GLY A 450 2.94 1.87 -2.57
C GLY A 450 4.33 1.24 -2.45
N LEU A 451 4.61 0.50 -1.37
CA LEU A 451 5.86 -0.26 -1.25
C LEU A 451 5.72 -1.65 -1.90
N ASP A 452 6.74 -2.04 -2.66
CA ASP A 452 6.90 -3.43 -3.12
C ASP A 452 7.47 -4.35 -2.02
N TYR A 453 7.49 -5.66 -2.28
CA TYR A 453 7.99 -6.64 -1.31
C TYR A 453 9.45 -6.40 -0.88
N PRO A 454 10.42 -6.14 -1.79
CA PRO A 454 11.79 -5.84 -1.39
C PRO A 454 11.89 -4.64 -0.44
N THR A 455 11.16 -3.56 -0.73
CA THR A 455 11.16 -2.36 0.12
C THR A 455 10.50 -2.63 1.47
N LYS A 456 9.41 -3.41 1.52
CA LYS A 456 8.79 -3.85 2.78
C LYS A 456 9.73 -4.70 3.63
N ALA A 457 10.46 -5.63 3.02
CA ALA A 457 11.45 -6.45 3.73
C ALA A 457 12.57 -5.59 4.34
N ARG A 458 13.04 -4.58 3.59
CA ARG A 458 14.01 -3.59 4.08
C ARG A 458 13.45 -2.78 5.24
N LEU A 459 12.22 -2.27 5.13
CA LEU A 459 11.54 -1.56 6.23
C LEU A 459 11.44 -2.45 7.47
N SER A 460 11.05 -3.71 7.31
CA SER A 460 10.93 -4.68 8.41
C SER A 460 12.25 -4.88 9.15
N ALA A 461 13.36 -5.01 8.41
CA ALA A 461 14.69 -5.09 8.99
C ALA A 461 15.06 -3.82 9.78
N ILE A 462 14.78 -2.65 9.22
CA ILE A 462 15.04 -1.36 9.89
C ILE A 462 14.23 -1.25 11.20
N LEU A 463 12.92 -1.53 11.15
CA LEU A 463 12.07 -1.48 12.33
C LEU A 463 12.54 -2.47 13.41
N ARG A 464 13.07 -3.63 12.99
CA ARG A 464 13.66 -4.60 13.92
C ARG A 464 14.95 -4.10 14.54
N ASP A 465 15.87 -3.55 13.76
CA ASP A 465 17.12 -2.99 14.29
C ASP A 465 16.84 -1.86 15.30
N LEU A 466 15.79 -1.05 15.06
CA LEU A 466 15.32 -0.05 16.00
C LEU A 466 14.80 -0.69 17.29
N ALA A 467 13.92 -1.68 17.19
CA ALA A 467 13.42 -2.39 18.36
C ALA A 467 14.57 -3.06 19.14
N ASP A 468 15.48 -3.77 18.48
CA ASP A 468 16.64 -4.41 19.12
C ASP A 468 17.61 -3.41 19.78
N SER A 469 17.61 -2.16 19.31
CA SER A 469 18.34 -1.03 19.93
C SER A 469 17.60 -0.41 21.13
N GLY A 470 16.43 -0.93 21.51
CA GLY A 470 15.65 -0.53 22.67
C GLY A 470 14.52 0.47 22.38
N HIS A 471 14.31 0.86 21.12
CA HIS A 471 13.17 1.72 20.77
C HIS A 471 11.84 0.98 20.97
N ALA A 472 10.80 1.70 21.37
CA ALA A 472 9.42 1.21 21.25
C ALA A 472 8.86 1.66 19.89
N VAL A 473 8.46 0.70 19.05
CA VAL A 473 8.00 0.99 17.69
C VAL A 473 6.50 0.71 17.60
N ALA A 474 5.73 1.67 17.10
CA ALA A 474 4.33 1.48 16.74
C ALA A 474 4.13 1.66 15.24
N LEU A 475 3.47 0.69 14.62
CA LEU A 475 3.19 0.68 13.18
C LEU A 475 1.67 0.61 12.97
N ALA A 476 1.02 1.72 12.61
CA ALA A 476 -0.34 1.65 12.12
C ALA A 476 -0.33 1.14 10.68
N THR A 477 -0.96 0.00 10.43
CA THR A 477 -1.01 -0.58 9.09
C THR A 477 -2.21 -1.52 8.98
N HIS A 478 -2.68 -1.69 7.75
CA HIS A 478 -3.66 -2.69 7.37
C HIS A 478 -3.04 -3.82 6.52
N ASP A 479 -1.71 -3.83 6.39
CA ASP A 479 -0.94 -4.91 5.76
C ASP A 479 -0.74 -6.07 6.73
N VAL A 480 -1.57 -7.10 6.58
CA VAL A 480 -1.56 -8.30 7.44
C VAL A 480 -0.27 -9.10 7.30
N GLU A 481 0.30 -9.17 6.09
CA GLU A 481 1.47 -9.98 5.82
C GLU A 481 2.72 -9.34 6.45
N LEU A 482 2.86 -8.01 6.35
CA LEU A 482 3.92 -7.28 7.04
C LEU A 482 3.82 -7.42 8.57
N VAL A 483 2.61 -7.34 9.13
CA VAL A 483 2.39 -7.48 10.57
C VAL A 483 2.83 -8.87 11.05
N ALA A 484 2.49 -9.91 10.30
CA ALA A 484 2.90 -11.28 10.59
C ALA A 484 4.43 -11.46 10.58
N GLU A 485 5.13 -10.78 9.67
CA GLU A 485 6.59 -10.87 9.54
C GLU A 485 7.34 -10.04 10.60
N THR A 486 6.75 -8.93 11.05
CA THR A 486 7.51 -7.88 11.75
C THR A 486 7.08 -7.66 13.19
N ALA A 487 5.76 -7.68 13.47
CA ALA A 487 5.22 -7.21 14.74
C ALA A 487 5.32 -8.27 15.83
N ASP A 488 5.72 -7.87 17.04
CA ASP A 488 5.72 -8.73 18.23
C ASP A 488 4.34 -8.73 18.89
N ARG A 489 3.64 -7.60 18.81
CA ARG A 489 2.31 -7.39 19.39
C ARG A 489 1.36 -6.74 18.40
N VAL A 490 0.07 -6.98 18.56
CA VAL A 490 -0.99 -6.35 17.77
C VAL A 490 -2.05 -5.76 18.69
N ALA A 491 -2.53 -4.58 18.31
CA ALA A 491 -3.69 -3.92 18.87
C ALA A 491 -4.71 -3.68 17.74
N MET A 492 -5.95 -4.14 17.92
CA MET A 492 -7.02 -4.01 16.94
C MET A 492 -8.00 -2.93 17.40
N LEU A 493 -8.13 -1.87 16.60
CA LEU A 493 -9.04 -0.76 16.84
C LEU A 493 -10.30 -0.90 15.95
N ALA A 494 -11.48 -0.71 16.54
CA ALA A 494 -12.75 -0.66 15.83
C ALA A 494 -13.66 0.40 16.44
N ASP A 495 -14.19 1.31 15.62
CA ASP A 495 -15.10 2.40 16.03
C ASP A 495 -14.61 3.23 17.24
N GLY A 496 -13.30 3.41 17.34
CA GLY A 496 -12.62 4.14 18.41
C GLY A 496 -12.35 3.33 19.68
N GLU A 497 -12.67 2.04 19.71
CA GLU A 497 -12.43 1.13 20.83
C GLU A 497 -11.31 0.13 20.50
N LEU A 498 -10.55 -0.27 21.51
CA LEU A 498 -9.58 -1.36 21.40
C LEU A 498 -10.30 -2.70 21.63
N VAL A 499 -10.52 -3.45 20.55
CA VAL A 499 -11.33 -4.68 20.59
C VAL A 499 -10.49 -5.93 20.85
N ALA A 500 -9.19 -5.88 20.59
CA ALA A 500 -8.25 -6.95 20.91
C ALA A 500 -6.83 -6.38 21.06
N GLN A 501 -6.04 -6.97 21.97
CA GLN A 501 -4.62 -6.67 22.10
C GLN A 501 -3.86 -7.87 22.64
N GLY A 502 -2.62 -8.07 22.20
CA GLY A 502 -1.81 -9.19 22.67
C GLY A 502 -0.65 -9.53 21.73
N PRO A 503 -0.02 -10.70 21.92
CA PRO A 503 0.95 -11.26 20.98
C PRO A 503 0.35 -11.39 19.58
N THR A 504 1.16 -11.14 18.56
CA THR A 504 0.71 -11.17 17.15
C THR A 504 0.02 -12.49 16.79
N SER A 505 0.59 -13.62 17.20
CA SER A 505 0.06 -14.97 16.95
C SER A 505 -1.36 -15.18 17.47
N ASP A 506 -1.74 -14.49 18.54
CA ASP A 506 -3.02 -14.71 19.20
C ASP A 506 -4.10 -13.82 18.57
N VAL A 507 -3.73 -12.59 18.22
CA VAL A 507 -4.67 -11.59 17.71
C VAL A 507 -5.00 -11.82 16.24
N ILE A 508 -4.01 -11.98 15.35
CA ILE A 508 -4.27 -12.00 13.89
C ILE A 508 -4.82 -13.34 13.40
N THR A 509 -4.65 -14.41 14.18
CA THR A 509 -5.23 -15.74 13.87
C THR A 509 -6.69 -15.86 14.30
N SER A 510 -7.18 -14.93 15.13
CA SER A 510 -8.55 -14.94 15.66
C SER A 510 -9.62 -14.41 14.70
N SER A 511 -9.23 -13.70 13.63
CA SER A 511 -10.15 -13.08 12.67
C SER A 511 -9.77 -13.40 11.22
N PRO A 512 -10.64 -14.08 10.43
CA PRO A 512 -10.35 -14.41 9.04
C PRO A 512 -10.02 -13.20 8.15
N LEU A 513 -10.60 -12.03 8.43
CA LEU A 513 -10.36 -10.82 7.64
C LEU A 513 -8.92 -10.32 7.80
N PHE A 514 -8.34 -10.50 8.99
CA PHE A 514 -7.01 -10.02 9.36
C PHE A 514 -5.98 -11.14 9.55
N SER A 515 -6.28 -12.37 9.09
CA SER A 515 -5.31 -13.47 9.13
C SER A 515 -4.42 -13.51 7.88
N PRO A 516 -3.12 -13.80 8.04
CA PRO A 516 -2.18 -14.00 6.93
C PRO A 516 -2.62 -15.13 6.00
N GLN A 517 -2.18 -15.07 4.74
CA GLN A 517 -2.45 -16.13 3.77
C GLN A 517 -1.93 -17.50 4.25
N VAL A 518 -0.74 -17.55 4.82
CA VAL A 518 -0.13 -18.80 5.33
C VAL A 518 -1.01 -19.42 6.40
N THR A 519 -1.40 -18.65 7.42
CA THR A 519 -2.33 -19.09 8.49
C THR A 519 -3.62 -19.66 7.91
N LYS A 520 -4.24 -18.96 6.95
CA LYS A 520 -5.48 -19.43 6.30
C LYS A 520 -5.28 -20.76 5.58
N VAL A 521 -4.09 -21.01 5.02
CA VAL A 521 -3.77 -22.23 4.29
C VAL A 521 -3.44 -23.39 5.22
N VAL A 522 -2.69 -23.17 6.29
CA VAL A 522 -2.25 -24.24 7.20
C VAL A 522 -3.15 -24.46 8.41
N ALA A 523 -4.21 -23.66 8.57
CA ALA A 523 -5.20 -23.82 9.64
C ALA A 523 -5.62 -25.29 9.85
N PRO A 524 -5.66 -25.78 11.11
CA PRO A 524 -5.60 -25.02 12.36
C PRO A 524 -4.19 -24.76 12.94
N GLU A 525 -3.12 -25.08 12.21
CA GLU A 525 -1.75 -24.90 12.73
C GLU A 525 -1.38 -23.40 12.85
N PRO A 526 -0.69 -22.96 13.92
CA PRO A 526 -0.54 -21.54 14.29
C PRO A 526 0.60 -20.80 13.56
N PHE A 527 0.92 -21.19 12.31
CA PHE A 527 2.01 -20.54 11.55
C PHE A 527 1.53 -19.26 10.86
N LEU A 528 2.35 -18.21 10.93
CA LEU A 528 2.01 -16.89 10.41
C LEU A 528 2.68 -16.61 9.06
N THR A 529 3.93 -17.02 8.89
CA THR A 529 4.76 -16.69 7.73
C THR A 529 5.29 -17.92 7.00
N VAL A 530 5.84 -17.71 5.80
CA VAL A 530 6.47 -18.78 5.01
C VAL A 530 7.76 -19.24 5.68
N GLU A 531 8.48 -18.31 6.29
CA GLU A 531 9.70 -18.52 7.06
C GLU A 531 9.46 -19.38 8.30
N ASP A 532 8.32 -19.20 8.98
CA ASP A 532 7.95 -20.07 10.11
C ASP A 532 7.74 -21.51 9.65
N VAL A 533 7.07 -21.69 8.50
CA VAL A 533 6.83 -23.01 7.91
C VAL A 533 8.15 -23.65 7.48
N ASP A 534 9.02 -22.91 6.78
CA ASP A 534 10.33 -23.43 6.34
C ASP A 534 11.17 -23.88 7.53
N ARG A 535 11.31 -23.03 8.55
CA ARG A 535 12.03 -23.36 9.78
C ARG A 535 11.46 -24.58 10.47
N ALA A 536 10.13 -24.65 10.58
CA ALA A 536 9.46 -25.77 11.17
C ALA A 536 9.65 -27.06 10.37
N LEU A 537 9.79 -27.02 9.04
CA LEU A 537 10.08 -28.22 8.25
C LEU A 537 11.55 -28.68 8.39
N GLN A 538 12.46 -27.77 8.73
CA GLN A 538 13.89 -28.06 8.91
C GLN A 538 14.25 -28.59 10.31
N THR A 539 13.47 -28.28 11.35
CA THR A 539 13.66 -28.85 12.68
C THR A 539 13.23 -30.33 12.73
N GLU A 540 13.86 -31.15 13.57
CA GLU A 540 13.30 -32.47 13.88
C GLU A 540 12.06 -32.28 14.78
N PRO A 541 11.00 -33.10 14.63
CA PRO A 541 9.83 -33.00 15.51
C PRO A 541 10.28 -33.17 16.96
N GLU A 542 9.85 -32.27 17.85
CA GLU A 542 10.09 -32.43 19.29
C GLU A 542 9.54 -33.79 19.71
N THR A 543 10.43 -34.70 20.12
CA THR A 543 10.04 -36.01 20.63
C THR A 543 9.27 -35.79 21.93
N ALA A 544 7.96 -36.07 21.86
CA ALA A 544 7.02 -36.02 22.98
C ALA A 544 7.41 -36.93 24.15
#